data_AF-A0A7K2N1J4-F1
#
_entry.id   AF-A0A7K2N1J4-F1
#
_cell.length_a   1.000
_cell.length_b   1.000
_cell.length_c   1.000
_cell.angle_alpha   90.00
_cell.angle_beta   90.00
_cell.angle_gamma   90.00
#
_symmetry.space_group_name_H-M   'P 1'
#
loop_
_entity.id
_entity.type
_entity.pdbx_description
1 polymer ?
#
loop_
_entity_poly.entity_id
_entity_poly.type
_entity_poly.pdbx_seq_one_letter_code
_entity_poly.pdbx_strand_id
1 'polypeptide(L)' 'MAEAQRLLDEGKPFHAHEVFEDAWKSGPAQERELWRGMAQLAVGLTHAARGNVTGGARLLRRGADAVTAWAASEA' A
#
# COMPACT_ATOMS: atom_id res chain seq x y z
N MET A 1 -8.79 3.05 6.84
CA MET A 1 -8.91 1.63 6.39
C MET A 1 -10.12 1.37 5.52
N ALA A 2 -11.35 1.54 6.00
CA ALA A 2 -12.55 1.22 5.22
C ALA A 2 -12.61 1.95 3.85
N GLU A 3 -12.18 3.21 3.78
CA GLU A 3 -12.17 3.96 2.51
C GLU A 3 -11.16 3.42 1.49
N ALA A 4 -9.91 3.20 1.90
CA ALA A 4 -8.90 2.65 1.00
C ALA A 4 -9.29 1.26 0.48
N GLN A 5 -9.90 0.41 1.32
CA GLN A 5 -10.44 -0.88 0.89
C GLN A 5 -11.56 -0.72 -0.14
N ARG A 6 -12.55 0.15 0.11
CA ARG A 6 -13.62 0.44 -0.87
C ARG A 6 -13.05 0.89 -2.22
N LEU A 7 -12.07 1.78 -2.20
CA LEU A 7 -11.42 2.26 -3.43
C LEU A 7 -10.70 1.13 -4.17
N LEU A 8 -10.07 0.19 -3.47
CA LEU A 8 -9.50 -1.01 -4.08
C LEU A 8 -10.58 -1.89 -4.72
N ASP A 9 -11.68 -2.12 -4.00
CA ASP A 9 -12.82 -2.93 -4.48
C ASP A 9 -13.48 -2.31 -5.72
N GLU A 10 -13.47 -0.98 -5.83
CA GLU A 10 -13.95 -0.21 -6.99
C GLU A 10 -12.93 -0.12 -8.14
N GLY A 11 -11.76 -0.75 -8.03
CA GLY A 11 -10.72 -0.69 -9.06
C GLY A 11 -10.02 0.67 -9.16
N LYS A 12 -9.96 1.43 -8.07
CA LYS A 12 -9.31 2.75 -7.94
C LYS A 12 -8.02 2.69 -7.08
N PRO A 13 -7.01 1.91 -7.47
CA PRO A 13 -5.82 1.69 -6.66
C PRO A 13 -4.97 2.95 -6.43
N PHE A 14 -5.03 3.94 -7.33
CA PHE A 14 -4.30 5.19 -7.13
C PHE A 14 -4.89 6.03 -6.00
N HIS A 15 -6.22 6.14 -5.93
CA HIS A 15 -6.89 6.85 -4.85
C HIS A 15 -6.70 6.13 -3.51
N ALA A 16 -6.72 4.79 -3.52
CA ALA A 16 -6.37 4.01 -2.33
C ALA A 16 -4.93 4.28 -1.86
N HIS A 17 -3.99 4.44 -2.81
CA HIS A 17 -2.62 4.82 -2.49
C HIS A 17 -2.55 6.18 -1.79
N GLU A 18 -3.28 7.19 -2.26
CA GLU A 18 -3.30 8.53 -1.63
C GLU A 18 -3.79 8.43 -0.18
N VAL A 19 -4.87 7.67 0.09
CA VAL A 19 -5.37 7.45 1.46
C VAL A 19 -4.31 6.77 2.36
N PHE A 20 -3.61 5.75 1.86
CA PHE A 20 -2.54 5.10 2.61
C PHE A 20 -1.31 5.99 2.79
N GLU A 21 -0.98 6.82 1.80
CA GLU A 21 0.13 7.76 1.87
C GLU A 21 -0.13 8.86 2.91
N ASP A 22 -1.37 9.35 2.98
CA ASP A 22 -1.77 10.30 4.03
C ASP A 22 -1.68 9.66 5.41
N ALA A 23 -2.13 8.41 5.57
CA ALA A 23 -1.95 7.65 6.81
C ALA A 23 -0.47 7.44 7.15
N TRP A 24 0.39 7.24 6.14
CA TRP A 24 1.83 7.12 6.35
C TRP A 24 2.48 8.41 6.84
N LYS A 25 2.01 9.56 6.34
CA LYS A 25 2.54 10.89 6.70
C LYS A 25 2.02 11.40 8.04
N SER A 26 0.79 11.05 8.41
CA SER A 26 0.08 11.63 9.56
C SER A 26 -0.23 10.65 10.70
N GLY A 27 -0.11 9.34 10.44
CA GLY A 27 -0.46 8.29 11.40
C GLY A 27 0.58 8.08 12.51
N PRO A 28 0.29 7.17 13.44
CA PRO A 28 1.18 6.84 14.54
C PRO A 28 2.54 6.33 14.07
N ALA A 29 3.61 6.69 14.77
CA ALA A 29 4.97 6.32 14.38
C ALA A 29 5.19 4.80 14.33
N GLN A 30 4.55 4.06 15.25
CA GLN A 30 4.64 2.59 15.31
C GLN A 30 3.99 1.88 14.10
N GLU A 31 3.03 2.52 13.43
CA GLU A 31 2.36 1.97 12.25
C GLU A 31 2.96 2.49 10.93
N ARG A 32 4.02 3.31 10.99
CA ARG A 32 4.54 4.02 9.81
C ARG A 32 4.95 3.07 8.69
N GLU A 33 5.62 1.96 9.01
CA GLU A 33 6.05 0.98 8.00
C GLU A 33 4.88 0.14 7.45
N LEU A 34 3.84 -0.11 8.26
CA LEU A 34 2.58 -0.67 7.77
C LEU A 34 1.97 0.24 6.71
N TRP A 35 1.79 1.54 7.02
CA TRP A 35 1.16 2.49 6.10
C TRP A 35 1.97 2.67 4.82
N ARG A 36 3.29 2.71 4.92
CA ARG A 36 4.18 2.72 3.76
C ARG A 36 4.03 1.46 2.91
N GLY A 37 3.92 0.28 3.52
CA GLY A 37 3.71 -0.99 2.83
C GLY A 37 2.38 -1.02 2.08
N MET A 38 1.30 -0.60 2.73
CA MET A 38 -0.04 -0.50 2.12
C MET A 38 -0.06 0.49 0.95
N ALA A 39 0.59 1.66 1.09
CA ALA A 39 0.72 2.63 0.01
C ALA A 39 1.48 2.03 -1.19
N GLN A 40 2.54 1.24 -0.95
CA GLN A 40 3.30 0.56 -2.01
C GLN A 40 2.48 -0.52 -2.71
N LEU A 41 1.65 -1.28 -1.99
CA LEU A 41 0.75 -2.27 -2.59
C LEU A 41 -0.23 -1.58 -3.56
N ALA A 42 -0.90 -0.52 -3.11
CA ALA A 42 -1.87 0.21 -3.91
C ALA A 42 -1.23 0.89 -5.15
N VAL A 43 -0.06 1.53 -5.02
CA VAL A 43 0.62 2.09 -6.20
C VAL A 43 1.20 1.00 -7.11
N GLY A 44 1.60 -0.15 -6.57
CA GLY A 44 2.02 -1.32 -7.35
C GLY A 44 0.91 -1.85 -8.25
N LEU A 45 -0.32 -1.94 -7.74
CA LEU A 45 -1.52 -2.27 -8.53
C LEU A 45 -1.77 -1.22 -9.62
N THR A 46 -1.63 0.07 -9.30
CA THR A 46 -1.77 1.16 -10.27
C THR A 46 -0.77 1.04 -11.43
N HIS A 47 0.50 0.76 -11.12
CA HIS A 47 1.53 0.57 -12.14
C HIS A 47 1.23 -0.64 -13.04
N ALA A 48 0.84 -1.77 -12.45
CA ALA A 48 0.47 -2.96 -13.21
C ALA A 48 -0.72 -2.70 -14.15
N ALA A 49 -1.78 -2.03 -13.65
CA ALA A 49 -2.95 -1.67 -14.44
C ALA A 49 -2.64 -0.71 -15.59
N ARG A 50 -1.59 0.12 -15.46
CA ARG A 50 -1.11 1.05 -16.51
C ARG A 50 -0.07 0.43 -17.46
N GLY A 51 0.13 -0.88 -17.41
CA GLY A 51 1.05 -1.60 -18.30
C GLY A 51 2.51 -1.63 -17.83
N ASN A 52 2.85 -0.98 -16.71
CA ASN A 52 4.17 -1.09 -16.09
C ASN A 52 4.22 -2.33 -15.18
N VAL A 53 4.17 -3.50 -15.79
CA VAL A 53 4.09 -4.79 -15.07
C VAL A 53 5.34 -5.03 -14.21
N THR A 54 6.54 -4.79 -14.73
CA THR A 54 7.80 -4.99 -14.00
C THR A 54 7.91 -4.06 -12.78
N GLY A 55 7.61 -2.76 -12.97
CA GLY A 55 7.62 -1.79 -11.88
C GLY A 55 6.54 -2.07 -10.85
N GLY A 56 5.33 -2.40 -11.30
CA GLY A 56 4.21 -2.79 -10.44
C GLY A 56 4.54 -4.00 -9.58
N ALA A 57 5.04 -5.08 -10.17
CA ALA A 57 5.43 -6.29 -9.44
C ALA A 57 6.52 -6.04 -8.40
N ARG A 58 7.47 -5.13 -8.68
CA ARG A 58 8.50 -4.74 -7.70
C ARG A 58 7.91 -4.02 -6.49
N LEU A 59 6.96 -3.11 -6.71
CA LEU A 59 6.27 -2.39 -5.64
C LEU A 59 5.38 -3.32 -4.81
N LEU A 60 4.66 -4.24 -5.46
CA LEU A 60 3.83 -5.23 -4.78
C LEU A 60 4.65 -6.10 -3.83
N ARG A 61 5.79 -6.64 -4.28
CA ARG A 61 6.68 -7.43 -3.43
C ARG A 61 7.20 -6.62 -2.24
N ARG A 62 7.72 -5.42 -2.50
CA ARG A 62 8.25 -4.55 -1.43
C ARG A 62 7.18 -4.19 -0.40
N GLY A 63 5.97 -3.88 -0.86
CA GLY A 63 4.84 -3.58 0.01
C GLY A 63 4.44 -4.78 0.86
N ALA A 64 4.38 -5.97 0.27
CA ALA A 64 4.09 -7.21 0.98
C ALA A 64 5.16 -7.56 2.02
N ASP A 65 6.44 -7.37 1.70
CA ASP A 65 7.55 -7.58 2.63
C ASP A 65 7.44 -6.63 3.84
N ALA A 66 7.10 -5.35 3.61
CA ALA A 66 6.92 -4.37 4.67
C ALA A 66 5.74 -4.71 5.59
N VAL A 67 4.59 -5.10 5.03
CA VAL A 67 3.42 -5.52 5.81
C VAL A 67 3.72 -6.76 6.63
N THR A 68 4.42 -7.75 6.04
CA THR A 68 4.81 -8.99 6.71
C THR A 68 5.77 -8.71 7.87
N ALA A 69 6.77 -7.86 7.66
CA ALA A 69 7.72 -7.49 8.70
C ALA A 69 7.04 -6.74 9.86
N TRP A 70 6.11 -5.83 9.56
CA TRP A 70 5.34 -5.12 10.60
C TRP A 70 4.47 -6.09 11.41
N ALA A 71 3.74 -7.00 10.74
CA ALA A 71 2.92 -7.99 11.42
C ALA A 71 3.75 -8.91 12.34
N ALA A 72 4.98 -9.26 11.94
CA ALA A 72 5.90 -10.04 12.76
C ALA A 72 6.49 -9.25 13.94
N SER A 73 6.54 -7.92 13.88
CA SER A 73 7.02 -7.09 15.00
C SER A 73 5.95 -6.80 16.06
N GLU A 74 4.68 -7.00 15.74
CA GLU A 74 3.54 -6.83 16.65
C GLU A 74 3.15 -8.13 17.39
N ALA A 75 3.82 -9.26 17.09
CA ALA A 75 3.61 -10.57 17.69
C ALA A 75 4.58 -10.84 18.86
#